data_AF-A0A9P8MK15-F1
#
_entry.id   AF-A0A9P8MK15-F1
#
_cell.length_a   1.000
_cell.length_b   1.000
_cell.length_c   1.000
_cell.angle_alpha   90.00
_cell.angle_beta   90.00
_cell.angle_gamma   90.00
#
_symmetry.space_group_name_H-M   'P 1'
#
loop_
_entity.id
_entity.type
_entity.pdbx_description
1 polymer ?
#
loop_
_entity_poly.entity_id
_entity_poly.type
_entity_poly.pdbx_seq_one_letter_code
_entity_poly.pdbx_strand_id
1 'polypeptide(L)'
;MKGFTQLALLAASATLGQAAFREGCADAPWDSDTDFFLNKFEKSPTNPFLAEYNKTYVTIKNRQSRYVVLYCSKEPPPTSIVGESSLFVKAPVKNVAALDGFSQNLIEMLGMSTSLKRTGVYSDVTSSCIRGNMKDNITFDDDEWDKAPEVDVTFYGDTATSDNKKVLIYNVGNYAPLAQLGYIKFVSMFFGLEELGEKLYDEISANYRCAAAQVQQAIMAGTYPTGALISPIRKDGDKFTVFQSAWWNSILSDAGSALVNVSADGQAAETSNPTKPGLVTIDANSAGNNFARNSWAIIDTTQYDQLPGKQAPKTLPESTRITADTYTSRSGASSASYAVKNNNVWLTDKAANRNRRHNFFDRGSARPDQVIRDIISIVSPSFLPDYSNMFIRSVTKPDDEIALRRFTNTCAEKGKELETLSLTKCDAPAWVAGYHDSGLKPNAYRSADQAESLALRAGGSGLSGGQKAGIAVGSVVGFLLLAAAAGFGIYKCRRARAGDKNAKRSEMDQVEKGSVSSRSTH
;
A
#
# COMPACT_ATOMS: atom_id res chain seq x y z
N MET A 1 16.17 -47.21 -25.21
CA MET A 1 16.67 -46.13 -26.11
C MET A 1 15.68 -44.98 -26.00
N LYS A 2 16.07 -43.92 -25.28
CA LYS A 2 16.29 -42.55 -25.82
C LYS A 2 15.01 -41.99 -26.46
N GLY A 3 14.31 -41.02 -25.87
CA GLY A 3 14.79 -39.74 -25.33
C GLY A 3 14.01 -38.65 -26.09
N PHE A 4 13.34 -37.72 -25.42
CA PHE A 4 13.59 -36.26 -25.44
C PHE A 4 12.18 -35.64 -25.50
N THR A 5 11.73 -34.64 -24.74
CA THR A 5 12.32 -33.80 -23.68
C THR A 5 11.14 -33.10 -23.03
N GLN A 6 11.01 -33.17 -21.70
CA GLN A 6 10.36 -32.12 -20.93
C GLN A 6 11.18 -30.84 -21.15
N LEU A 7 10.64 -29.87 -21.90
CA LEU A 7 11.11 -28.49 -21.76
C LEU A 7 10.28 -27.87 -20.64
N ALA A 8 10.82 -27.95 -19.44
CA ALA A 8 10.53 -26.97 -18.40
C ALA A 8 10.82 -25.59 -18.99
N LEU A 9 9.79 -24.74 -19.10
CA LEU A 9 9.99 -23.30 -19.24
C LEU A 9 10.49 -22.76 -17.88
N LEU A 10 11.76 -23.00 -17.61
CA LEU A 10 12.58 -22.11 -16.81
C LEU A 10 12.89 -20.90 -17.71
N ALA A 11 12.01 -19.90 -17.68
CA ALA A 11 12.22 -18.65 -18.37
C ALA A 11 12.20 -17.50 -17.35
N ALA A 12 13.41 -17.13 -16.94
CA ALA A 12 13.82 -15.88 -16.32
C ALA A 12 13.02 -15.45 -15.07
N SER A 13 13.45 -15.93 -13.90
CA SER A 13 13.63 -15.04 -12.76
C SER A 13 14.66 -13.98 -13.17
N ALA A 14 14.22 -12.98 -13.93
CA ALA A 14 14.92 -11.72 -14.03
C ALA A 14 15.11 -11.24 -12.59
N THR A 15 16.35 -10.98 -12.22
CA THR A 15 16.72 -10.31 -10.97
C THR A 15 15.89 -9.03 -10.86
N LEU A 16 14.76 -9.08 -10.16
CA LEU A 16 14.03 -7.90 -9.73
C LEU A 16 14.97 -7.20 -8.76
N GLY A 17 15.64 -6.16 -9.25
CA GLY A 17 16.74 -5.53 -8.53
C GLY A 17 17.89 -5.11 -9.42
N GLN A 18 17.63 -4.57 -10.62
CA GLN A 18 18.59 -3.61 -11.12
C GLN A 18 18.62 -2.46 -10.11
N ALA A 19 19.81 -2.15 -9.60
CA ALA A 19 19.97 -1.01 -8.71
C ALA A 19 19.37 0.21 -9.41
N ALA A 20 18.53 0.97 -8.70
CA ALA A 20 17.98 2.21 -9.27
C ALA A 20 19.07 3.25 -9.58
N PHE A 21 20.31 3.00 -9.14
CA PHE A 21 21.45 3.87 -9.34
C PHE A 21 22.41 3.35 -10.40
N ARG A 22 22.96 4.28 -11.19
CA ARG A 22 24.07 4.00 -12.09
C ARG A 22 25.32 3.58 -11.29
N GLU A 23 26.04 2.60 -11.81
CA GLU A 23 27.29 2.11 -11.22
C GLU A 23 28.31 3.24 -11.01
N GLY A 24 29.03 3.19 -9.88
CA GLY A 24 30.01 4.20 -9.50
C GLY A 24 29.41 5.46 -8.85
N CYS A 25 28.07 5.55 -8.67
CA CYS A 25 27.48 6.74 -8.05
C CYS A 25 28.06 7.04 -6.66
N ALA A 26 28.22 6.03 -5.81
CA ALA A 26 28.65 6.21 -4.41
C ALA A 26 29.98 6.96 -4.23
N ASP A 27 30.86 6.84 -5.22
CA ASP A 27 32.21 7.41 -5.25
C ASP A 27 32.31 8.67 -6.11
N ALA A 28 31.28 8.96 -6.91
CA ALA A 28 31.25 10.12 -7.78
C ALA A 28 31.18 11.42 -6.95
N PRO A 29 31.96 12.46 -7.31
CA PRO A 29 31.78 13.79 -6.73
C PRO A 29 30.40 14.33 -7.06
N TRP A 30 29.97 15.38 -6.35
CA TRP A 30 28.76 16.08 -6.75
C TRP A 30 28.92 16.68 -8.16
N ASP A 31 27.89 16.50 -8.97
CA ASP A 31 27.72 17.06 -10.31
C ASP A 31 26.23 17.41 -10.50
N SER A 32 25.91 18.43 -11.29
CA SER A 32 24.53 18.76 -11.63
C SER A 32 24.03 18.02 -12.88
N ASP A 33 24.91 17.46 -13.70
CA ASP A 33 24.55 16.98 -15.04
C ASP A 33 24.53 15.46 -15.21
N THR A 34 25.21 14.71 -14.35
CA THR A 34 25.17 13.25 -14.41
C THR A 34 23.83 12.72 -13.91
N ASP A 35 23.12 11.94 -14.72
CA ASP A 35 21.92 11.22 -14.24
C ASP A 35 22.35 9.91 -13.59
N PHE A 36 22.17 9.83 -12.27
CA PHE A 36 22.43 8.63 -11.50
C PHE A 36 21.18 7.78 -11.27
N PHE A 37 19.97 8.28 -11.51
CA PHE A 37 18.72 7.55 -11.24
C PHE A 37 18.23 6.87 -12.52
N LEU A 38 18.46 5.57 -12.66
CA LEU A 38 18.07 4.78 -13.82
C LEU A 38 16.55 4.57 -13.88
N ASN A 39 15.95 4.28 -12.73
CA ASN A 39 14.51 4.07 -12.59
C ASN A 39 13.89 5.27 -11.88
N LYS A 40 12.81 5.81 -12.45
CA LYS A 40 12.14 7.00 -11.94
C LYS A 40 10.64 6.74 -11.83
N PHE A 41 10.04 7.13 -10.71
CA PHE A 41 8.58 7.11 -10.60
C PHE A 41 7.95 8.18 -11.46
N GLU A 42 6.85 7.83 -12.12
CA GLU A 42 6.01 8.80 -12.80
C GLU A 42 5.31 9.71 -11.78
N LYS A 43 5.13 10.98 -12.14
CA LYS A 43 4.40 11.92 -11.30
C LYS A 43 2.92 11.52 -11.26
N SER A 44 2.47 11.04 -10.10
CA SER A 44 1.05 10.76 -9.85
C SER A 44 0.48 11.73 -8.81
N PRO A 45 -0.66 12.39 -9.10
CA PRO A 45 -1.34 13.23 -8.12
C PRO A 45 -1.97 12.44 -6.96
N THR A 46 -2.04 11.11 -7.07
CA THR A 46 -2.63 10.23 -6.06
C THR A 46 -1.61 9.69 -5.06
N ASN A 47 -0.32 9.85 -5.35
CA ASN A 47 0.74 9.46 -4.42
C ASN A 47 0.70 10.34 -3.16
N PRO A 48 1.02 9.79 -1.98
CA PRO A 48 1.05 10.55 -0.73
C PRO A 48 2.32 11.42 -0.60
N PHE A 49 3.11 11.50 -1.67
CA PHE A 49 4.35 12.25 -1.80
C PHE A 49 4.50 12.71 -3.26
N LEU A 50 5.33 13.73 -3.46
CA LEU A 50 5.77 14.22 -4.77
C LEU A 50 7.29 14.08 -4.84
N ALA A 51 7.77 13.26 -5.77
CA ALA A 51 9.20 13.11 -6.07
C ALA A 51 9.55 13.86 -7.36
N GLU A 52 10.66 14.60 -7.34
CA GLU A 52 11.24 15.28 -8.50
C GLU A 52 12.67 14.81 -8.69
N TYR A 53 12.93 14.13 -9.80
CA TYR A 53 14.25 13.58 -10.15
C TYR A 53 15.08 14.65 -10.86
N ASN A 54 16.17 15.07 -10.22
CA ASN A 54 17.06 16.14 -10.66
C ASN A 54 18.42 15.60 -11.12
N LYS A 55 18.41 14.48 -11.86
CA LYS A 55 19.59 13.74 -12.35
C LYS A 55 20.48 13.16 -11.25
N THR A 56 21.13 13.97 -10.41
CA THR A 56 22.05 13.48 -9.34
C THR A 56 21.39 13.31 -7.99
N TYR A 57 20.21 13.88 -7.79
CA TYR A 57 19.43 13.77 -6.55
C TYR A 57 17.94 13.77 -6.82
N VAL A 58 17.16 13.42 -5.80
CA VAL A 58 15.70 13.48 -5.82
C VAL A 58 15.23 14.34 -4.67
N THR A 59 14.42 15.36 -4.97
CA THR A 59 13.68 16.11 -3.94
C THR A 59 12.32 15.45 -3.74
N ILE A 60 11.97 15.19 -2.49
CA ILE A 60 10.70 14.60 -2.14
C ILE A 60 9.95 15.52 -1.19
N LYS A 61 8.78 15.97 -1.62
CA LYS A 61 7.82 16.69 -0.79
C LYS A 61 6.76 15.71 -0.33
N ASN A 62 6.62 15.57 0.98
CA ASN A 62 5.47 14.90 1.58
C ASN A 62 4.75 15.90 2.51
N ARG A 63 3.93 15.44 3.46
CA ARG A 63 3.22 16.34 4.38
C ARG A 63 4.11 17.09 5.37
N GLN A 64 5.41 16.77 5.45
CA GLN A 64 6.37 17.55 6.23
C GLN A 64 6.70 18.89 5.52
N SER A 65 7.04 19.93 6.29
CA SER A 65 7.24 21.29 5.75
C SER A 65 8.44 21.42 4.82
N ARG A 66 9.45 20.57 5.01
CA ARG A 66 10.72 20.56 4.25
C ARG A 66 10.76 19.47 3.17
N TYR A 67 11.78 19.52 2.33
CA TYR A 67 12.12 18.40 1.44
C TYR A 67 12.90 17.31 2.18
N VAL A 68 12.64 16.06 1.80
CA VAL A 68 13.62 14.97 1.93
C VAL A 68 14.40 14.90 0.63
N VAL A 69 15.72 14.91 0.71
CA VAL A 69 16.62 14.91 -0.45
C VAL A 69 17.38 13.59 -0.47
N LEU A 70 17.12 12.76 -1.48
CA LEU A 70 17.85 11.51 -1.70
C LEU A 70 18.97 11.75 -2.70
N TYR A 71 20.17 11.25 -2.40
CA TYR A 71 21.32 11.33 -3.30
C TYR A 71 22.17 10.07 -3.14
N CYS A 72 22.83 9.62 -4.21
CA CYS A 72 23.75 8.49 -4.12
C CYS A 72 25.23 8.90 -4.17
N SER A 73 25.53 10.12 -4.63
CA SER A 73 26.89 10.64 -4.80
C SER A 73 27.69 10.65 -3.50
N LYS A 74 29.02 10.78 -3.61
CA LYS A 74 29.92 10.92 -2.46
C LYS A 74 29.49 12.08 -1.57
N GLU A 75 29.18 13.21 -2.18
CA GLU A 75 28.74 14.45 -1.55
C GLU A 75 27.27 14.75 -1.87
N PRO A 76 26.49 15.31 -0.93
CA PRO A 76 25.13 15.75 -1.20
C PRO A 76 25.09 16.93 -2.17
N PRO A 77 23.94 17.22 -2.80
CA PRO A 77 23.78 18.46 -3.55
C PRO A 77 23.90 19.69 -2.62
N PRO A 78 24.42 20.83 -3.12
CA PRO A 78 24.52 22.06 -2.35
C PRO A 78 23.18 22.51 -1.75
N THR A 79 23.21 22.95 -0.49
CA THR A 79 22.02 23.49 0.21
C THR A 79 21.48 24.74 -0.46
N SER A 80 22.30 25.48 -1.22
CA SER A 80 21.86 26.63 -2.03
C SER A 80 20.86 26.26 -3.13
N ILE A 81 20.80 24.99 -3.52
CA ILE A 81 19.89 24.49 -4.58
C ILE A 81 18.61 23.91 -3.96
N VAL A 82 18.74 23.14 -2.88
CA VAL A 82 17.62 22.37 -2.30
C VAL A 82 17.04 22.96 -1.02
N GLY A 83 17.65 24.02 -0.48
CA GLY A 83 17.25 24.72 0.74
C GLY A 83 17.93 24.20 2.01
N GLU A 84 18.23 25.13 2.94
CA GLU A 84 18.96 24.84 4.19
C GLU A 84 18.20 23.93 5.18
N SER A 85 16.88 23.91 5.10
CA SER A 85 16.04 23.10 5.99
C SER A 85 15.82 21.66 5.51
N SER A 86 16.38 21.28 4.36
CA SER A 86 16.20 19.97 3.74
C SER A 86 16.87 18.85 4.53
N LEU A 87 16.21 17.70 4.59
CA LEU A 87 16.76 16.48 5.20
C LEU A 87 17.46 15.66 4.11
N PHE A 88 18.79 15.63 4.16
CA PHE A 88 19.61 14.86 3.23
C PHE A 88 19.74 13.42 3.70
N VAL A 89 19.48 12.47 2.81
CA VAL A 89 19.64 11.03 3.07
C VAL A 89 20.40 10.41 1.90
N LYS A 90 21.54 9.79 2.20
CA LYS A 90 22.31 9.05 1.19
C LYS A 90 21.61 7.73 0.89
N ALA A 91 21.25 7.50 -0.37
CA ALA A 91 20.62 6.28 -0.86
C ALA A 91 21.60 5.46 -1.73
N PRO A 92 21.52 4.13 -1.71
CA PRO A 92 20.61 3.31 -0.91
C PRO A 92 21.02 3.27 0.57
N VAL A 93 20.03 3.33 1.46
CA VAL A 93 20.23 3.14 2.91
C VAL A 93 20.49 1.67 3.23
N LYS A 94 21.28 1.41 4.28
CA LYS A 94 21.65 0.07 4.75
C LYS A 94 21.01 -0.26 6.09
N ASN A 95 21.04 0.70 7.02
CA ASN A 95 20.50 0.54 8.36
C ASN A 95 19.41 1.58 8.58
N VAL A 96 18.21 1.16 8.96
CA VAL A 96 17.08 2.08 9.16
C VAL A 96 16.44 1.89 10.52
N ALA A 97 15.77 2.94 11.00
CA ALA A 97 14.82 2.86 12.09
C ALA A 97 13.39 3.03 11.56
N ALA A 98 12.42 2.29 12.10
CA ALA A 98 11.00 2.50 11.83
C ALA A 98 10.18 2.41 13.13
N LEU A 99 9.66 3.57 13.55
CA LEU A 99 9.08 3.73 14.88
C LEU A 99 7.60 3.29 14.97
N ASP A 100 6.95 3.09 13.83
CA ASP A 100 5.54 2.67 13.74
C ASP A 100 5.37 1.37 12.92
N GLY A 101 4.31 0.62 13.20
CA GLY A 101 4.06 -0.68 12.58
C GLY A 101 3.77 -0.62 11.08
N PHE A 102 3.24 0.49 10.56
CA PHE A 102 2.97 0.63 9.12
C PHE A 102 4.27 0.72 8.34
N SER A 103 5.17 1.63 8.73
CA SER A 103 6.51 1.75 8.13
C SER A 103 7.29 0.42 8.20
N GLN A 104 7.20 -0.30 9.33
CA GLN A 104 7.82 -1.62 9.49
C GLN A 104 7.30 -2.65 8.47
N ASN A 105 5.99 -2.71 8.26
CA ASN A 105 5.39 -3.64 7.30
C ASN A 105 5.74 -3.29 5.84
N LEU A 106 5.85 -2.00 5.49
CA LEU A 106 6.31 -1.59 4.14
C LEU A 106 7.75 -2.03 3.88
N ILE A 107 8.64 -1.86 4.86
CA ILE A 107 10.05 -2.29 4.77
C ILE A 107 10.16 -3.81 4.67
N GLU A 108 9.36 -4.55 5.45
CA GLU A 108 9.27 -6.01 5.35
C GLU A 108 8.83 -6.45 3.96
N MET A 109 7.78 -5.85 3.40
CA MET A 109 7.26 -6.20 2.08
C MET A 109 8.28 -5.99 0.96
N LEU A 110 9.21 -5.05 1.12
CA LEU A 110 10.34 -4.81 0.20
C LEU A 110 11.48 -5.84 0.34
N GLY A 111 11.35 -6.84 1.22
CA GLY A 111 12.43 -7.79 1.51
C GLY A 111 13.58 -7.18 2.34
N MET A 112 13.38 -6.00 2.93
CA MET A 112 14.42 -5.23 3.63
C MET A 112 14.30 -5.31 5.15
N SER A 113 13.66 -6.35 5.68
CA SER A 113 13.40 -6.51 7.12
C SER A 113 14.69 -6.57 7.96
N THR A 114 15.79 -7.08 7.41
CA THR A 114 17.09 -7.17 8.11
C THR A 114 17.84 -5.83 8.13
N SER A 115 17.47 -4.88 7.27
CA SER A 115 17.97 -3.50 7.28
C SER A 115 17.34 -2.68 8.40
N LEU A 116 16.20 -3.10 8.94
CA LEU A 116 15.56 -2.47 10.08
C LEU A 116 16.32 -2.79 11.37
N LYS A 117 17.18 -1.87 11.82
CA LYS A 117 18.00 -2.05 13.02
C LYS A 117 17.32 -1.56 14.28
N ARG A 118 16.41 -0.60 14.16
CA ARG A 118 15.77 0.08 15.30
C ARG A 118 14.27 0.16 15.11
N THR A 119 13.50 -0.17 16.14
CA THR A 119 12.05 0.05 16.21
C THR A 119 11.69 0.95 17.38
N GLY A 120 10.43 1.38 17.45
CA GLY A 120 9.86 1.89 18.69
C GLY A 120 9.65 0.77 19.72
N VAL A 121 8.71 1.01 20.63
CA VAL A 121 8.38 0.13 21.76
C VAL A 121 8.05 -1.29 21.30
N TYR A 122 8.65 -2.29 21.94
CA TYR A 122 8.42 -3.71 21.65
C TYR A 122 6.95 -4.15 21.67
N SER A 123 6.12 -3.56 22.56
CA SER A 123 4.68 -3.86 22.62
C SER A 123 3.97 -3.65 21.30
N ASP A 124 4.46 -2.69 20.51
CA ASP A 124 3.74 -2.15 19.36
C ASP A 124 4.18 -2.80 18.05
N VAL A 125 5.30 -3.53 18.05
CA VAL A 125 5.77 -4.28 16.88
C VAL A 125 4.84 -5.46 16.62
N THR A 126 4.08 -5.42 15.53
CA THR A 126 3.08 -6.44 15.16
C THR A 126 3.60 -7.45 14.14
N SER A 127 4.59 -7.10 13.32
CA SER A 127 5.18 -8.02 12.35
C SER A 127 5.85 -9.23 13.02
N SER A 128 5.44 -10.44 12.62
CA SER A 128 6.07 -11.69 13.05
C SER A 128 7.54 -11.78 12.63
N CYS A 129 7.85 -11.29 11.42
CA CYS A 129 9.19 -11.23 10.87
C CYS A 129 10.09 -10.31 11.71
N ILE A 130 9.67 -9.06 11.95
CA ILE A 130 10.48 -8.10 12.70
C ILE A 130 10.69 -8.58 14.13
N ARG A 131 9.67 -9.15 14.78
CA ARG A 131 9.82 -9.74 16.12
C ARG A 131 10.75 -10.96 16.14
N GLY A 132 10.82 -11.69 15.03
CA GLY A 132 11.82 -12.73 14.81
C GLY A 132 13.24 -12.13 14.76
N ASN A 133 13.44 -11.09 13.96
CA ASN A 133 14.71 -10.36 13.87
C ASN A 133 15.14 -9.81 15.24
N MET A 134 14.21 -9.34 16.06
CA MET A 134 14.50 -8.91 17.44
C MET A 134 14.96 -10.06 18.34
N LYS A 135 14.37 -11.24 18.19
CA LYS A 135 14.82 -12.44 18.93
C LYS A 135 16.25 -12.83 18.54
N ASP A 136 16.61 -12.61 17.28
CA ASP A 136 17.92 -12.96 16.72
C ASP A 136 18.94 -11.80 16.83
N ASN A 137 18.63 -10.75 17.61
CA ASN A 137 19.46 -9.56 17.81
C ASN A 137 19.87 -8.84 16.51
N ILE A 138 19.00 -8.86 15.51
CA ILE A 138 19.15 -8.13 14.24
C ILE A 138 18.50 -6.74 14.34
N THR A 139 17.40 -6.64 15.09
CA THR A 139 16.59 -5.43 15.29
C THR A 139 16.42 -5.17 16.79
N PHE A 140 16.49 -3.91 17.22
CA PHE A 140 16.42 -3.53 18.63
C PHE A 140 15.30 -2.51 18.85
N ASP A 141 14.60 -2.60 19.98
CA ASP A 141 13.64 -1.60 20.42
C ASP A 141 14.34 -0.41 21.09
N ASP A 142 13.57 0.60 21.47
CA ASP A 142 14.04 1.88 21.98
C ASP A 142 14.80 1.81 23.31
N ASP A 143 14.72 0.70 24.05
CA ASP A 143 15.56 0.44 25.23
C ASP A 143 16.98 -0.04 24.88
N GLU A 144 17.13 -0.68 23.72
CA GLU A 144 18.34 -1.42 23.36
C GLU A 144 19.01 -0.82 22.11
N TRP A 145 18.68 0.44 21.78
CA TRP A 145 19.29 1.16 20.65
C TRP A 145 20.79 1.40 20.81
N ASP A 146 21.33 1.37 22.03
CA ASP A 146 22.76 1.43 22.32
C ASP A 146 23.51 0.19 21.77
N LYS A 147 22.83 -0.95 21.69
CA LYS A 147 23.33 -2.19 21.08
C LYS A 147 23.13 -2.23 19.56
N ALA A 148 22.28 -1.35 19.04
CA ALA A 148 21.94 -1.32 17.62
C ALA A 148 22.96 -0.51 16.81
N PRO A 149 23.34 -0.96 15.59
CA PRO A 149 24.10 -0.15 14.66
C PRO A 149 23.48 1.23 14.44
N GLU A 150 24.31 2.21 14.08
CA GLU A 150 23.82 3.50 13.59
C GLU A 150 22.92 3.32 12.37
N VAL A 151 21.92 4.19 12.27
CA VAL A 151 20.92 4.18 11.20
C VAL A 151 21.10 5.37 10.28
N ASP A 152 20.96 5.14 8.99
CA ASP A 152 21.04 6.15 7.94
C ASP A 152 19.80 7.06 7.93
N VAL A 153 18.65 6.52 8.31
CA VAL A 153 17.36 7.22 8.33
C VAL A 153 16.42 6.63 9.39
N THR A 154 15.55 7.47 9.94
CA THR A 154 14.48 7.07 10.85
C THR A 154 13.12 7.45 10.27
N PHE A 155 12.25 6.46 10.08
CA PHE A 155 10.84 6.62 9.70
C PHE A 155 9.94 6.63 10.94
N TYR A 156 8.91 7.47 10.91
CA TYR A 156 7.93 7.55 11.99
C TYR A 156 6.55 7.97 11.45
N GLY A 157 5.50 7.53 12.14
CA GLY A 157 4.11 7.87 11.84
C GLY A 157 3.41 8.74 12.88
N ASP A 158 4.10 9.12 13.97
CA ASP A 158 3.53 10.02 14.97
C ASP A 158 3.42 11.45 14.41
N THR A 159 2.20 11.96 14.34
CA THR A 159 1.91 13.29 13.78
C THR A 159 1.79 14.36 14.86
N ALA A 160 1.84 14.00 16.15
CA ALA A 160 1.69 14.92 17.26
C ALA A 160 2.93 15.80 17.46
N THR A 161 4.11 15.26 17.22
CA THR A 161 5.39 15.98 17.35
C THR A 161 6.13 15.95 16.03
N SER A 162 6.40 17.12 15.45
CA SER A 162 7.25 17.20 14.27
C SER A 162 8.71 16.98 14.67
N ASP A 163 9.41 16.12 13.94
CA ASP A 163 10.83 15.86 14.15
C ASP A 163 11.62 16.19 12.89
N ASN A 164 12.53 17.17 13.04
CA ASN A 164 13.30 17.68 11.92
C ASN A 164 14.52 16.78 11.54
N LYS A 165 14.65 15.58 12.11
CA LYS A 165 15.68 14.61 11.74
C LYS A 165 15.11 13.29 11.21
N LYS A 166 13.79 13.15 11.23
CA LYS A 166 13.08 11.93 10.83
C LYS A 166 12.25 12.15 9.57
N VAL A 167 11.92 11.04 8.90
CA VAL A 167 11.05 11.01 7.72
C VAL A 167 9.65 10.62 8.16
N LEU A 168 8.70 11.55 8.02
CA LEU A 168 7.30 11.34 8.38
C LEU A 168 6.58 10.48 7.34
N ILE A 169 5.91 9.41 7.77
CA ILE A 169 4.99 8.60 6.97
C ILE A 169 3.58 8.74 7.54
N TYR A 170 2.68 9.37 6.78
CA TYR A 170 1.38 9.81 7.29
C TYR A 170 0.31 8.71 7.15
N ASN A 171 0.16 7.84 8.15
CA ASN A 171 -0.86 6.78 8.19
C ASN A 171 -1.96 7.04 9.23
N VAL A 172 -2.74 8.11 9.02
CA VAL A 172 -3.88 8.46 9.90
C VAL A 172 -5.23 8.30 9.22
N GLY A 173 -5.28 7.63 8.06
CA GLY A 173 -6.52 7.34 7.32
C GLY A 173 -7.06 8.50 6.47
N ASN A 174 -6.24 9.53 6.20
CA ASN A 174 -6.62 10.67 5.34
C ASN A 174 -6.53 10.37 3.84
N TYR A 175 -5.81 9.33 3.46
CA TYR A 175 -5.70 8.89 2.10
C TYR A 175 -6.69 7.75 1.83
N ALA A 176 -7.24 7.70 0.63
CA ALA A 176 -7.91 6.49 0.15
C ALA A 176 -6.93 5.30 0.22
N PRO A 177 -7.40 4.04 0.34
CA PRO A 177 -6.54 2.88 0.60
C PRO A 177 -5.36 2.73 -0.37
N LEU A 178 -5.58 2.92 -1.67
CA LEU A 178 -4.51 2.82 -2.67
C LEU A 178 -3.55 4.02 -2.61
N ALA A 179 -4.03 5.23 -2.33
CA ALA A 179 -3.15 6.38 -2.08
C ALA A 179 -2.28 6.16 -0.83
N GLN A 180 -2.83 5.56 0.23
CA GLN A 180 -2.07 5.18 1.42
C GLN A 180 -1.00 4.14 1.09
N LEU A 181 -1.36 3.10 0.31
CA LEU A 181 -0.42 2.09 -0.17
C LEU A 181 0.74 2.68 -0.97
N GLY A 182 0.55 3.83 -1.62
CA GLY A 182 1.60 4.55 -2.35
C GLY A 182 2.85 4.85 -1.53
N TYR A 183 2.79 4.82 -0.20
CA TYR A 183 3.99 4.87 0.65
C TYR A 183 4.98 3.72 0.42
N ILE A 184 4.56 2.57 -0.15
CA ILE A 184 5.49 1.50 -0.54
C ILE A 184 6.50 1.98 -1.59
N LYS A 185 6.04 2.82 -2.54
CA LYS A 185 6.90 3.47 -3.54
C LYS A 185 7.82 4.48 -2.86
N PHE A 186 7.29 5.29 -1.95
CA PHE A 186 8.09 6.25 -1.19
C PHE A 186 9.24 5.59 -0.42
N VAL A 187 8.94 4.53 0.33
CA VAL A 187 9.95 3.81 1.13
C VAL A 187 10.97 3.11 0.21
N SER A 188 10.56 2.58 -0.93
CA SER A 188 11.46 1.87 -1.84
C SER A 188 12.56 2.78 -2.43
N MET A 189 12.30 4.09 -2.59
CA MET A 189 13.30 5.06 -3.05
C MET A 189 14.53 5.13 -2.12
N PHE A 190 14.32 4.99 -0.81
CA PHE A 190 15.43 5.04 0.15
C PHE A 190 16.39 3.86 -0.03
N PHE A 191 15.89 2.73 -0.51
CA PHE A 191 16.66 1.51 -0.76
C PHE A 191 17.13 1.37 -2.21
N GLY A 192 16.78 2.30 -3.11
CA GLY A 192 17.03 2.15 -4.55
C GLY A 192 16.26 1.00 -5.18
N LEU A 193 15.04 0.75 -4.69
CA LEU A 193 14.15 -0.35 -5.07
C LEU A 193 12.89 0.16 -5.80
N GLU A 194 13.00 1.22 -6.60
CA GLU A 194 11.90 1.86 -7.31
C GLU A 194 11.09 0.86 -8.14
N GLU A 195 11.76 0.00 -8.93
CA GLU A 195 11.10 -1.02 -9.76
C GLU A 195 10.29 -2.03 -8.92
N LEU A 196 10.87 -2.51 -7.81
CA LEU A 196 10.18 -3.44 -6.91
C LEU A 196 9.01 -2.75 -6.19
N GLY A 197 9.21 -1.51 -5.74
CA GLY A 197 8.15 -0.72 -5.09
C GLY A 197 6.96 -0.47 -6.03
N GLU A 198 7.22 -0.15 -7.30
CA GLU A 198 6.17 -0.04 -8.34
C GLU A 198 5.43 -1.37 -8.48
N LYS A 199 6.18 -2.46 -8.63
CA LYS A 199 5.61 -3.78 -8.86
C LYS A 199 4.75 -4.26 -7.68
N LEU A 200 5.20 -4.09 -6.44
CA LEU A 200 4.42 -4.45 -5.25
C LEU A 200 3.15 -3.60 -5.17
N TYR A 201 3.24 -2.30 -5.45
CA TYR A 201 2.06 -1.42 -5.49
C TYR A 201 1.05 -1.91 -6.53
N ASP A 202 1.50 -2.18 -7.75
CA ASP A 202 0.63 -2.57 -8.87
C ASP A 202 -0.11 -3.88 -8.59
N GLU A 203 0.61 -4.88 -8.07
CA GLU A 203 0.08 -6.22 -7.79
C GLU A 203 -0.96 -6.18 -6.65
N ILE A 204 -0.69 -5.44 -5.57
CA ILE A 204 -1.66 -5.26 -4.47
C ILE A 204 -2.86 -4.43 -4.95
N SER A 205 -2.61 -3.36 -5.71
CA SER A 205 -3.67 -2.50 -6.25
C SER A 205 -4.57 -3.27 -7.20
N ALA A 206 -4.02 -4.14 -8.04
CA ALA A 206 -4.78 -5.00 -8.95
C ALA A 206 -5.66 -5.98 -8.17
N ASN A 207 -5.14 -6.63 -7.12
CA ASN A 207 -5.93 -7.53 -6.28
C ASN A 207 -7.08 -6.81 -5.56
N TYR A 208 -6.82 -5.61 -5.00
CA TYR A 208 -7.84 -4.75 -4.39
C TYR A 208 -8.95 -4.39 -5.40
N ARG A 209 -8.54 -3.86 -6.56
CA ARG A 209 -9.43 -3.41 -7.63
C ARG A 209 -10.29 -4.55 -8.18
N CYS A 210 -9.71 -5.74 -8.31
CA CYS A 210 -10.45 -6.92 -8.76
C CYS A 210 -11.53 -7.32 -7.74
N ALA A 211 -11.22 -7.34 -6.44
CA ALA A 211 -12.22 -7.62 -5.41
C ALA A 211 -13.40 -6.64 -5.47
N ALA A 212 -13.12 -5.34 -5.62
CA ALA A 212 -14.16 -4.33 -5.76
C ALA A 212 -14.98 -4.47 -7.06
N ALA A 213 -14.33 -4.78 -8.19
CA ALA A 213 -15.03 -5.00 -9.46
C ALA A 213 -15.97 -6.21 -9.41
N GLN A 214 -15.59 -7.28 -8.71
CA GLN A 214 -16.42 -8.45 -8.49
C GLN A 214 -17.66 -8.11 -7.66
N VAL A 215 -17.51 -7.33 -6.58
CA VAL A 215 -18.65 -6.80 -5.80
C VAL A 215 -19.59 -6.00 -6.68
N GLN A 216 -19.04 -5.07 -7.48
CA GLN A 216 -19.85 -4.25 -8.37
C GLN A 216 -20.60 -5.09 -9.42
N GLN A 217 -19.95 -6.09 -10.01
CA GLN A 217 -20.61 -7.02 -10.93
C GLN A 217 -21.78 -7.73 -10.24
N ALA A 218 -21.59 -8.18 -9.00
CA ALA A 218 -22.63 -8.85 -8.24
C ALA A 218 -23.80 -7.92 -7.86
N ILE A 219 -23.52 -6.65 -7.54
CA ILE A 219 -24.53 -5.60 -7.33
C ILE A 219 -25.35 -5.38 -8.62
N MET A 220 -24.68 -5.22 -9.76
CA MET A 220 -25.35 -5.05 -11.06
C MET A 220 -26.23 -6.25 -11.43
N ALA A 221 -25.82 -7.45 -11.04
CA ALA A 221 -26.59 -8.67 -11.23
C ALA A 221 -27.71 -8.87 -10.18
N GLY A 222 -27.85 -7.99 -9.20
CA GLY A 222 -28.83 -8.13 -8.11
C GLY A 222 -28.54 -9.29 -7.15
N THR A 223 -27.30 -9.78 -7.13
CA THR A 223 -26.87 -10.95 -6.34
C THR A 223 -26.05 -10.58 -5.09
N TYR A 224 -25.77 -9.29 -4.90
CA TYR A 224 -25.07 -8.77 -3.74
C TYR A 224 -26.03 -7.98 -2.86
N PRO A 225 -25.96 -8.11 -1.52
CA PRO A 225 -26.82 -7.35 -0.62
C PRO A 225 -26.55 -5.85 -0.75
N THR A 226 -27.62 -5.08 -0.89
CA THR A 226 -27.56 -3.61 -0.83
C THR A 226 -28.13 -3.15 0.51
N GLY A 227 -27.77 -1.94 0.96
CA GLY A 227 -28.33 -1.40 2.20
C GLY A 227 -27.36 -1.39 3.38
N ALA A 228 -26.33 -2.24 3.41
CA ALA A 228 -25.38 -2.34 4.53
C ALA A 228 -24.70 -0.98 4.84
N LEU A 229 -24.96 -0.45 6.05
CA LEU A 229 -24.30 0.73 6.58
C LEU A 229 -23.38 0.32 7.74
N ILE A 230 -22.11 0.67 7.65
CA ILE A 230 -21.09 0.23 8.61
C ILE A 230 -20.52 1.45 9.33
N SER A 231 -20.33 1.32 10.63
CA SER A 231 -19.66 2.34 11.45
C SER A 231 -18.36 1.82 12.01
N PRO A 232 -17.21 2.21 11.43
CA PRO A 232 -15.92 1.97 12.04
C PRO A 232 -15.75 2.92 13.22
N ILE A 233 -15.35 2.39 14.38
CA ILE A 233 -15.22 3.18 15.62
C ILE A 233 -13.94 2.88 16.37
N ARG A 234 -13.60 3.79 17.27
CA ARG A 234 -12.64 3.60 18.36
C ARG A 234 -13.23 4.19 19.63
N LYS A 235 -13.20 3.45 20.73
CA LYS A 235 -13.53 3.96 22.06
C LYS A 235 -12.49 4.99 22.50
N ASP A 236 -12.97 6.11 23.01
CA ASP A 236 -12.16 7.17 23.61
C ASP A 236 -12.86 7.65 24.89
N GLY A 237 -12.33 7.26 26.05
CA GLY A 237 -13.05 7.37 27.31
C GLY A 237 -14.41 6.66 27.22
N ASP A 238 -15.48 7.34 27.62
CA ASP A 238 -16.86 6.82 27.56
C ASP A 238 -17.58 7.11 26.23
N LYS A 239 -16.85 7.66 25.24
CA LYS A 239 -17.39 8.05 23.94
C LYS A 239 -16.86 7.16 22.83
N PHE A 240 -17.51 7.25 21.67
CA PHE A 240 -16.97 6.70 20.44
C PHE A 240 -16.45 7.81 19.54
N THR A 241 -15.23 7.64 19.06
CA THR A 241 -14.76 8.28 17.83
C THR A 241 -15.23 7.41 16.67
N VAL A 242 -16.14 7.92 15.84
CA VAL A 242 -16.56 7.29 14.59
C VAL A 242 -15.69 7.79 13.45
N PHE A 243 -15.11 6.88 12.69
CA PHE A 243 -14.29 7.25 11.55
C PHE A 243 -15.16 7.62 10.34
N GLN A 244 -14.92 8.82 9.79
CA GLN A 244 -15.55 9.38 8.59
C GLN A 244 -14.47 9.78 7.56
N SER A 245 -13.32 9.10 7.59
CA SER A 245 -12.13 9.46 6.82
C SER A 245 -12.18 8.95 5.39
N ALA A 246 -11.36 9.52 4.50
CA ALA A 246 -11.28 9.08 3.11
C ALA A 246 -10.96 7.58 2.98
N TRP A 247 -10.11 7.06 3.86
CA TRP A 247 -9.75 5.64 3.87
C TRP A 247 -10.97 4.73 4.08
N TRP A 248 -11.72 4.95 5.17
CA TRP A 248 -12.90 4.15 5.50
C TRP A 248 -14.02 4.34 4.48
N ASN A 249 -14.18 5.57 4.02
CA ASN A 249 -15.19 5.92 3.04
C ASN A 249 -14.98 5.15 1.71
N SER A 250 -13.76 5.20 1.16
CA SER A 250 -13.42 4.47 -0.07
C SER A 250 -13.58 2.97 0.12
N ILE A 251 -12.97 2.37 1.15
CA ILE A 251 -12.94 0.91 1.27
C ILE A 251 -14.31 0.29 1.52
N LEU A 252 -15.18 0.98 2.29
CA LEU A 252 -16.55 0.52 2.52
C LEU A 252 -17.40 0.61 1.26
N SER A 253 -17.26 1.71 0.51
CA SER A 253 -17.93 1.90 -0.79
C SER A 253 -17.50 0.81 -1.78
N ASP A 254 -16.20 0.54 -1.86
CA ASP A 254 -15.61 -0.46 -2.76
C ASP A 254 -16.03 -1.89 -2.40
N ALA A 255 -16.34 -2.15 -1.12
CA ALA A 255 -16.91 -3.40 -0.64
C ALA A 255 -18.45 -3.48 -0.76
N GLY A 256 -19.10 -2.52 -1.42
CA GLY A 256 -20.56 -2.50 -1.63
C GLY A 256 -21.38 -2.06 -0.41
N SER A 257 -20.75 -1.45 0.59
CA SER A 257 -21.39 -0.88 1.78
C SER A 257 -21.27 0.65 1.79
N ALA A 258 -21.67 1.32 2.88
CA ALA A 258 -21.50 2.76 3.04
C ALA A 258 -21.33 3.14 4.53
N LEU A 259 -20.85 4.36 4.80
CA LEU A 259 -20.75 4.88 6.16
C LEU A 259 -22.11 5.32 6.68
N VAL A 260 -22.31 5.21 8.00
CA VAL A 260 -23.39 5.95 8.66
C VAL A 260 -22.98 7.41 8.79
N ASN A 261 -23.82 8.33 8.31
CA ASN A 261 -23.62 9.76 8.56
C ASN A 261 -23.97 10.10 10.02
N VAL A 262 -22.94 10.37 10.82
CA VAL A 262 -23.07 10.71 12.24
C VAL A 262 -22.76 12.18 12.52
N SER A 263 -22.69 13.04 11.50
CA SER A 263 -22.33 14.46 11.69
C SER A 263 -23.29 15.21 12.63
N ALA A 264 -24.55 14.77 12.70
CA ALA A 264 -25.56 15.30 13.61
C ALA A 264 -25.51 14.69 15.03
N ASP A 265 -24.75 13.61 15.24
CA ASP A 265 -24.72 12.86 16.49
C ASP A 265 -23.67 13.38 17.49
N GLY A 266 -22.76 14.24 17.03
CA GLY A 266 -21.63 14.64 17.84
C GLY A 266 -20.74 15.70 17.22
N GLN A 267 -19.62 15.95 17.86
CA GLN A 267 -18.68 16.98 17.43
C GLN A 267 -17.70 16.39 16.42
N ALA A 268 -17.68 16.96 15.21
CA ALA A 268 -16.62 16.68 14.24
C ALA A 268 -15.29 17.18 14.81
N ALA A 269 -14.22 16.39 14.67
CA ALA A 269 -12.87 16.88 14.91
C ALA A 269 -12.63 18.12 14.02
N GLU A 270 -12.00 19.16 14.56
CA GLU A 270 -11.81 20.46 13.87
C GLU A 270 -11.43 20.29 12.39
N THR A 271 -12.38 20.61 11.53
CA THR A 271 -12.32 20.44 10.06
C THR A 271 -11.38 21.44 9.39
N SER A 272 -10.81 22.38 10.14
CA SER A 272 -9.90 23.42 9.65
C SER A 272 -8.50 22.92 9.34
N ASN A 273 -8.12 21.70 9.78
CA ASN A 273 -6.81 21.13 9.50
C ASN A 273 -6.91 19.97 8.48
N PRO A 274 -6.45 20.14 7.22
CA PRO A 274 -6.45 19.09 6.19
C PRO A 274 -5.55 17.88 6.54
N THR A 275 -4.85 17.93 7.68
CA THR A 275 -4.09 16.82 8.26
C THR A 275 -4.88 15.97 9.25
N LYS A 276 -6.06 16.38 9.73
CA LYS A 276 -6.87 15.52 10.60
C LYS A 276 -7.87 14.67 9.80
N PRO A 277 -8.02 13.36 10.10
CA PRO A 277 -9.05 12.54 9.47
C PRO A 277 -10.44 13.06 9.81
N GLY A 278 -11.39 12.85 8.90
CA GLY A 278 -12.80 13.01 9.21
C GLY A 278 -13.15 12.06 10.35
N LEU A 279 -13.44 12.62 11.53
CA LEU A 279 -13.81 11.89 12.74
C LEU A 279 -14.95 12.63 13.40
N VAL A 280 -15.87 11.90 14.01
CA VAL A 280 -16.93 12.48 14.84
C VAL A 280 -16.95 11.79 16.18
N THR A 281 -16.90 12.56 17.25
CA THR A 281 -17.02 12.04 18.61
C THR A 281 -18.47 12.06 19.05
N ILE A 282 -19.03 10.90 19.36
CA ILE A 282 -20.44 10.69 19.73
C ILE A 282 -20.55 10.04 21.12
N ASP A 283 -21.74 10.16 21.73
CA ASP A 283 -22.10 9.34 22.89
C ASP A 283 -22.32 7.89 22.47
N ALA A 284 -21.58 6.96 23.08
CA ALA A 284 -21.65 5.53 22.81
C ALA A 284 -22.95 4.88 23.32
N ASN A 285 -23.55 5.42 24.40
CA ASN A 285 -24.70 4.84 25.07
C ASN A 285 -26.03 5.54 24.69
N SER A 286 -26.07 6.23 23.56
CA SER A 286 -27.31 6.80 23.04
C SER A 286 -28.05 5.81 22.14
N ALA A 287 -29.29 5.49 22.48
CA ALA A 287 -30.19 4.70 21.62
C ALA A 287 -30.77 5.52 20.45
N GLY A 288 -30.69 6.84 20.54
CA GLY A 288 -31.39 7.79 19.68
C GLY A 288 -30.49 8.56 18.72
N ASN A 289 -29.22 8.17 18.56
CA ASN A 289 -28.35 8.78 17.57
C ASN A 289 -28.38 7.99 16.24
N ASN A 290 -27.93 8.60 15.15
CA ASN A 290 -27.90 7.96 13.84
C ASN A 290 -26.99 6.74 13.83
N PHE A 291 -25.88 6.76 14.57
CA PHE A 291 -25.03 5.59 14.80
C PHE A 291 -25.85 4.39 15.31
N ALA A 292 -26.48 4.49 16.48
CA ALA A 292 -27.18 3.36 17.09
C ALA A 292 -28.35 2.85 16.24
N ARG A 293 -29.06 3.74 15.54
CA ARG A 293 -30.19 3.37 14.67
C ARG A 293 -29.78 2.74 13.35
N ASN A 294 -28.75 3.28 12.72
CA ASN A 294 -28.48 3.04 11.30
C ASN A 294 -27.24 2.16 11.07
N SER A 295 -26.38 1.94 12.07
CA SER A 295 -25.27 0.99 11.95
C SER A 295 -25.84 -0.42 11.81
N TRP A 296 -25.85 -0.94 10.58
CA TRP A 296 -26.13 -2.35 10.31
C TRP A 296 -25.02 -3.22 10.91
N ALA A 297 -23.76 -2.79 10.76
CA ALA A 297 -22.61 -3.39 11.45
C ALA A 297 -21.72 -2.33 12.12
N ILE A 298 -21.00 -2.73 13.17
CA ILE A 298 -19.93 -1.95 13.78
C ILE A 298 -18.60 -2.65 13.53
N ILE A 299 -17.59 -1.90 13.08
CA ILE A 299 -16.19 -2.36 13.07
C ILE A 299 -15.46 -1.62 14.20
N ASP A 300 -15.24 -2.30 15.32
CA ASP A 300 -14.55 -1.76 16.48
C ASP A 300 -13.04 -1.97 16.37
N THR A 301 -12.31 -0.85 16.34
CA THR A 301 -10.85 -0.83 16.19
C THR A 301 -10.09 -0.61 17.51
N THR A 302 -10.80 -0.59 18.64
CA THR A 302 -10.28 -0.26 19.96
C THR A 302 -9.30 -1.32 20.47
N GLN A 303 -8.13 -0.88 20.93
CA GLN A 303 -7.10 -1.71 21.56
C GLN A 303 -7.43 -2.00 23.03
N TYR A 304 -8.53 -2.70 23.31
CA TYR A 304 -9.05 -2.88 24.67
C TYR A 304 -8.10 -3.57 25.65
N ASP A 305 -7.33 -4.53 25.15
CA ASP A 305 -6.50 -5.42 25.95
C ASP A 305 -5.00 -5.24 25.63
N GLN A 306 -4.63 -4.18 24.90
CA GLN A 306 -3.23 -3.92 24.59
C GLN A 306 -2.46 -3.74 25.91
N LEU A 307 -1.43 -4.57 26.09
CA LEU A 307 -0.53 -4.44 27.21
C LEU A 307 0.55 -3.42 26.85
N PRO A 308 0.59 -2.25 27.52
CA PRO A 308 1.64 -1.29 27.29
C PRO A 308 2.97 -1.80 27.87
N GLY A 309 4.08 -1.39 27.24
CA GLY A 309 5.41 -1.56 27.80
C GLY A 309 6.38 -2.34 26.91
N LYS A 310 7.59 -2.52 27.41
CA LYS A 310 8.72 -2.99 26.60
C LYS A 310 8.97 -4.50 26.73
N GLN A 311 8.52 -5.10 27.83
CA GLN A 311 8.69 -6.54 28.04
C GLN A 311 7.46 -7.31 27.58
N ALA A 312 7.69 -8.32 26.74
CA ALA A 312 6.64 -9.28 26.42
C ALA A 312 6.21 -10.02 27.71
N PRO A 313 4.91 -10.25 27.92
CA PRO A 313 4.46 -11.01 29.08
C PRO A 313 5.03 -12.43 29.05
N LYS A 314 5.42 -12.96 30.21
CA LYS A 314 6.04 -14.31 30.34
C LYS A 314 5.08 -15.42 29.93
N THR A 315 3.80 -15.24 30.21
CA THR A 315 2.67 -16.08 29.76
C THR A 315 1.82 -15.30 28.78
N LEU A 316 1.05 -16.00 27.92
CA LEU A 316 0.03 -15.31 27.14
C LEU A 316 -1.04 -14.78 28.13
N PRO A 317 -1.46 -13.51 28.04
CA PRO A 317 -2.47 -12.99 28.95
C PRO A 317 -3.76 -13.81 28.81
N GLU A 318 -4.29 -14.32 29.92
CA GLU A 318 -5.59 -15.02 29.97
C GLU A 318 -6.79 -14.06 29.82
N SER A 319 -6.57 -12.85 29.29
CA SER A 319 -7.64 -11.88 29.07
C SER A 319 -8.72 -12.51 28.20
N THR A 320 -9.94 -12.63 28.75
CA THR A 320 -11.11 -13.02 27.97
C THR A 320 -11.31 -11.98 26.87
N ARG A 321 -11.06 -12.39 25.62
CA ARG A 321 -11.31 -11.54 24.45
C ARG A 321 -12.77 -11.09 24.46
N ILE A 322 -13.03 -9.91 23.91
CA ILE A 322 -14.38 -9.39 23.85
C ILE A 322 -15.29 -10.34 23.05
N THR A 323 -16.40 -10.71 23.70
CA THR A 323 -17.47 -11.59 23.23
C THR A 323 -18.76 -10.78 23.05
N ALA A 324 -19.78 -11.39 22.45
CA ALA A 324 -21.10 -10.77 22.31
C ALA A 324 -21.65 -10.30 23.67
N ASP A 325 -21.51 -11.13 24.71
CA ASP A 325 -22.01 -10.85 26.06
C ASP A 325 -21.24 -9.74 26.77
N THR A 326 -19.94 -9.60 26.49
CA THR A 326 -19.09 -8.62 27.15
C THR A 326 -18.95 -7.31 26.37
N TYR A 327 -19.35 -7.26 25.10
CA TYR A 327 -19.14 -6.10 24.23
C TYR A 327 -19.73 -4.81 24.79
N THR A 328 -20.99 -4.80 25.23
CA THR A 328 -21.64 -3.57 25.73
C THR A 328 -20.98 -3.04 26.99
N SER A 329 -20.66 -3.91 27.96
CA SER A 329 -19.99 -3.52 29.20
C SER A 329 -18.55 -3.03 28.97
N ARG A 330 -17.83 -3.60 27.99
CA ARG A 330 -16.46 -3.22 27.65
C ARG A 330 -16.40 -1.94 26.81
N SER A 331 -17.31 -1.81 25.84
CA SER A 331 -17.32 -0.70 24.88
C SER A 331 -18.07 0.53 25.37
N GLY A 332 -19.09 0.36 26.22
CA GLY A 332 -20.07 1.39 26.55
C GLY A 332 -21.14 1.58 25.47
N ALA A 333 -21.16 0.74 24.43
CA ALA A 333 -22.17 0.81 23.39
C ALA A 333 -23.57 0.58 23.96
N SER A 334 -24.54 1.36 23.49
CA SER A 334 -25.94 1.13 23.81
C SER A 334 -26.37 -0.27 23.37
N SER A 335 -26.93 -1.06 24.30
CA SER A 335 -27.57 -2.34 23.98
C SER A 335 -28.80 -2.15 23.07
N ALA A 336 -29.29 -0.92 22.93
CA ALA A 336 -30.38 -0.58 22.02
C ALA A 336 -29.94 -0.52 20.55
N SER A 337 -28.64 -0.38 20.27
CA SER A 337 -28.07 -0.26 18.91
C SER A 337 -28.43 -1.46 18.05
N TYR A 338 -28.79 -1.21 16.78
CA TYR A 338 -29.17 -2.27 15.85
C TYR A 338 -28.05 -3.31 15.66
N ALA A 339 -26.83 -2.88 15.36
CA ALA A 339 -25.69 -3.78 15.20
C ALA A 339 -25.43 -4.62 16.46
N VAL A 340 -25.53 -4.02 17.65
CA VAL A 340 -25.32 -4.72 18.92
C VAL A 340 -26.40 -5.77 19.16
N LYS A 341 -27.69 -5.42 19.02
CA LYS A 341 -28.80 -6.36 19.18
C LYS A 341 -28.71 -7.58 18.28
N ASN A 342 -28.21 -7.36 17.06
CA ASN A 342 -28.10 -8.41 16.04
C ASN A 342 -26.73 -9.10 16.04
N ASN A 343 -25.88 -8.85 17.04
CA ASN A 343 -24.52 -9.37 17.12
C ASN A 343 -23.66 -9.11 15.87
N ASN A 344 -23.98 -8.05 15.12
CA ASN A 344 -23.25 -7.63 13.92
C ASN A 344 -22.12 -6.66 14.30
N VAL A 345 -21.32 -7.09 15.26
CA VAL A 345 -20.17 -6.37 15.78
C VAL A 345 -18.91 -7.14 15.42
N TRP A 346 -17.93 -6.42 14.90
CA TRP A 346 -16.71 -6.96 14.36
C TRP A 346 -15.51 -6.25 14.97
N LEU A 347 -14.49 -7.00 15.40
CA LEU A 347 -13.32 -6.45 16.08
C LEU A 347 -12.08 -6.66 15.22
N THR A 348 -11.19 -5.66 15.19
CA THR A 348 -9.96 -5.69 14.39
C THR A 348 -8.79 -6.42 15.07
N ASP A 349 -9.08 -7.20 16.11
CA ASP A 349 -8.11 -7.88 16.95
C ASP A 349 -7.83 -9.32 16.49
N LYS A 350 -8.34 -9.76 15.32
CA LYS A 350 -8.12 -11.13 14.81
C LYS A 350 -6.63 -11.44 14.71
N ALA A 351 -5.88 -10.59 14.02
CA ALA A 351 -4.42 -10.67 13.97
C ALA A 351 -3.82 -9.74 15.02
N ALA A 352 -3.23 -10.31 16.06
CA ALA A 352 -2.62 -9.54 17.15
C ALA A 352 -1.31 -10.18 17.62
N ASN A 353 -0.40 -9.35 18.13
CA ASN A 353 0.84 -9.83 18.74
C ASN A 353 0.62 -10.30 20.18
N ARG A 354 1.69 -10.82 20.80
CA ARG A 354 1.66 -11.30 22.20
C ARG A 354 1.24 -10.24 23.23
N ASN A 355 1.41 -8.96 22.91
CA ASN A 355 1.02 -7.83 23.75
C ASN A 355 -0.40 -7.33 23.41
N ARG A 356 -1.16 -8.11 22.66
CA ARG A 356 -2.53 -7.81 22.19
C ARG A 356 -2.62 -6.57 21.29
N ARG A 357 -1.51 -6.06 20.74
CA ARG A 357 -1.55 -5.00 19.72
C ARG A 357 -2.12 -5.56 18.42
N HIS A 358 -3.20 -4.97 17.94
CA HIS A 358 -3.85 -5.38 16.68
C HIS A 358 -2.96 -5.05 15.48
N ASN A 359 -2.98 -5.86 14.42
CA ASN A 359 -2.20 -5.62 13.20
C ASN A 359 -2.96 -4.79 12.14
N PHE A 360 -4.21 -4.45 12.40
CA PHE A 360 -5.10 -3.80 11.43
C PHE A 360 -4.57 -2.46 10.90
N PHE A 361 -4.20 -1.52 11.77
CA PHE A 361 -3.67 -0.22 11.34
C PHE A 361 -2.21 -0.28 10.87
N ASP A 362 -1.54 -1.41 11.04
CA ASP A 362 -0.16 -1.63 10.64
C ASP A 362 -0.17 -2.33 9.28
N ARG A 363 -0.25 -3.67 9.26
CA ARG A 363 -0.29 -4.45 8.02
C ARG A 363 -1.58 -4.25 7.23
N GLY A 364 -2.74 -4.05 7.86
CA GLY A 364 -3.99 -3.83 7.14
C GLY A 364 -3.97 -2.55 6.29
N SER A 365 -3.36 -1.47 6.79
CA SER A 365 -3.10 -0.26 5.99
C SER A 365 -2.13 -0.50 4.83
N ALA A 366 -1.18 -1.45 4.97
CA ALA A 366 -0.24 -1.84 3.91
C ALA A 366 -0.80 -2.92 2.96
N ARG A 367 -1.90 -3.59 3.34
CA ARG A 367 -2.58 -4.66 2.59
C ARG A 367 -4.08 -4.37 2.49
N PRO A 368 -4.47 -3.25 1.84
CA PRO A 368 -5.88 -2.90 1.68
C PRO A 368 -6.63 -3.96 0.86
N ASP A 369 -5.94 -4.72 0.00
CA ASP A 369 -6.47 -5.85 -0.76
C ASP A 369 -7.00 -7.00 0.12
N GLN A 370 -6.43 -7.17 1.32
CA GLN A 370 -6.93 -8.11 2.32
C GLN A 370 -8.07 -7.49 3.14
N VAL A 371 -7.95 -6.23 3.54
CA VAL A 371 -8.99 -5.57 4.34
C VAL A 371 -10.31 -5.43 3.58
N ILE A 372 -10.28 -5.13 2.28
CA ILE A 372 -11.52 -5.07 1.49
C ILE A 372 -12.23 -6.43 1.47
N ARG A 373 -11.48 -7.54 1.44
CA ARG A 373 -12.07 -8.89 1.47
C ARG A 373 -12.64 -9.25 2.84
N ASP A 374 -12.00 -8.83 3.93
CA ASP A 374 -12.59 -8.91 5.27
C ASP A 374 -13.93 -8.18 5.34
N ILE A 375 -14.04 -7.00 4.71
CA ILE A 375 -15.28 -6.23 4.70
C ILE A 375 -16.34 -6.88 3.78
N ILE A 376 -15.94 -7.38 2.61
CA ILE A 376 -16.84 -8.10 1.70
C ILE A 376 -17.41 -9.35 2.39
N SER A 377 -16.60 -10.11 3.13
CA SER A 377 -17.08 -11.29 3.85
C SER A 377 -18.02 -10.93 5.01
N ILE A 378 -17.88 -9.74 5.61
CA ILE A 378 -18.83 -9.20 6.58
C ILE A 378 -20.17 -8.90 5.91
N VAL A 379 -20.14 -8.18 4.79
CA VAL A 379 -21.33 -7.72 4.06
C VAL A 379 -22.07 -8.88 3.39
N SER A 380 -21.33 -9.82 2.80
CA SER A 380 -21.87 -10.96 2.06
C SER A 380 -20.97 -12.20 2.25
N PRO A 381 -21.12 -12.95 3.36
CA PRO A 381 -20.30 -14.13 3.64
C PRO A 381 -20.37 -15.18 2.51
N SER A 382 -21.53 -15.35 1.88
CA SER A 382 -21.73 -16.28 0.76
C SER A 382 -21.01 -15.86 -0.52
N PHE A 383 -20.58 -14.60 -0.63
CA PHE A 383 -19.81 -14.12 -1.78
C PHE A 383 -18.36 -14.61 -1.74
N LEU A 384 -17.83 -14.85 -0.54
CA LEU A 384 -16.48 -15.37 -0.31
C LEU A 384 -16.52 -16.53 0.70
N PRO A 385 -17.16 -17.68 0.36
CA PRO A 385 -17.49 -18.72 1.33
C PRO A 385 -16.25 -19.40 1.94
N ASP A 386 -15.15 -19.48 1.17
CA ASP A 386 -13.89 -20.10 1.60
C ASP A 386 -12.87 -19.07 2.12
N TYR A 387 -13.24 -17.80 2.20
CA TYR A 387 -12.33 -16.76 2.65
C TYR A 387 -12.30 -16.70 4.18
N SER A 388 -11.10 -16.85 4.74
CA SER A 388 -10.85 -16.52 6.14
C SER A 388 -10.36 -15.08 6.24
N ASN A 389 -11.03 -14.30 7.07
CA ASN A 389 -10.61 -12.93 7.37
C ASN A 389 -9.18 -12.88 7.93
N MET A 390 -8.48 -11.80 7.64
CA MET A 390 -7.08 -11.59 8.05
C MET A 390 -6.96 -10.73 9.29
N PHE A 391 -7.81 -9.72 9.44
CA PHE A 391 -7.69 -8.72 10.50
C PHE A 391 -8.96 -8.57 11.33
N ILE A 392 -10.13 -8.85 10.75
CA ILE A 392 -11.41 -8.61 11.39
C ILE A 392 -12.10 -9.93 11.76
N ARG A 393 -12.50 -10.09 13.03
CA ARG A 393 -13.32 -11.22 13.50
C ARG A 393 -14.69 -10.78 13.99
N SER A 394 -15.65 -11.70 14.01
CA SER A 394 -16.94 -11.45 14.66
C SER A 394 -16.80 -11.49 16.19
N VAL A 395 -17.58 -10.66 16.87
CA VAL A 395 -17.70 -10.68 18.33
C VAL A 395 -18.25 -12.03 18.86
N THR A 396 -18.95 -12.78 18.00
CA THR A 396 -19.49 -14.11 18.31
C THR A 396 -18.47 -15.25 18.15
N LYS A 397 -17.29 -14.96 17.59
CA LYS A 397 -16.21 -15.93 17.35
C LYS A 397 -14.94 -15.48 18.08
N PRO A 398 -14.91 -15.49 19.42
CA PRO A 398 -13.74 -15.04 20.19
C PRO A 398 -12.48 -15.89 19.97
N ASP A 399 -12.63 -17.14 19.54
CA ASP A 399 -11.50 -18.04 19.27
C ASP A 399 -10.94 -17.87 17.84
N ASP A 400 -11.56 -17.03 17.00
CA ASP A 400 -11.02 -16.72 15.68
C ASP A 400 -9.83 -15.75 15.81
N GLU A 401 -8.62 -16.30 15.83
CA GLU A 401 -7.38 -15.55 16.01
C GLU A 401 -6.26 -15.97 15.06
N ILE A 402 -5.38 -15.02 14.79
CA ILE A 402 -4.09 -15.18 14.12
C ILE A 402 -3.02 -14.64 15.06
N ALA A 403 -2.33 -15.54 15.74
CA ALA A 403 -1.25 -15.18 16.65
C ALA A 403 0.00 -14.74 15.88
N LEU A 404 0.43 -13.49 16.07
CA LEU A 404 1.65 -12.95 15.47
C LEU A 404 2.86 -13.28 16.35
N ARG A 405 3.58 -14.32 15.94
CA ARG A 405 4.66 -14.98 16.70
C ARG A 405 6.04 -14.47 16.24
N ARG A 406 7.10 -14.77 17.01
CA ARG A 406 8.47 -14.34 16.70
C ARG A 406 9.14 -15.34 15.75
N PHE A 407 8.92 -15.18 14.45
CA PHE A 407 9.33 -16.14 13.44
C PHE A 407 10.12 -15.47 12.31
N THR A 408 11.40 -15.77 12.17
CA THR A 408 12.23 -15.23 11.08
C THR A 408 11.91 -15.82 9.72
N ASN A 409 11.38 -17.05 9.66
CA ASN A 409 10.89 -17.66 8.42
C ASN A 409 9.58 -17.07 7.88
N THR A 410 9.06 -15.99 8.51
CA THR A 410 7.90 -15.24 8.01
C THR A 410 8.28 -13.95 7.29
N CYS A 411 9.57 -13.65 7.20
CA CYS A 411 10.08 -12.51 6.45
C CYS A 411 9.94 -12.72 4.94
N ALA A 412 9.73 -11.63 4.20
CA ALA A 412 9.86 -11.66 2.74
C ALA A 412 11.30 -12.04 2.36
N GLU A 413 11.43 -13.08 1.54
CA GLU A 413 12.72 -13.52 1.01
C GLU A 413 13.10 -12.65 -0.20
N LYS A 414 14.37 -12.25 -0.27
CA LYS A 414 14.89 -11.48 -1.40
C LYS A 414 14.66 -12.23 -2.72
N GLY A 415 14.05 -11.57 -3.69
CA GLY A 415 13.67 -12.15 -4.98
C GLY A 415 12.36 -12.93 -4.98
N LYS A 416 11.69 -13.07 -3.83
CA LYS A 416 10.37 -13.72 -3.66
C LYS A 416 9.38 -12.82 -2.92
N GLU A 417 9.59 -11.51 -2.98
CA GLU A 417 8.79 -10.51 -2.25
C GLU A 417 7.31 -10.64 -2.62
N LEU A 418 7.00 -10.82 -3.91
CA LEU A 418 5.64 -11.02 -4.41
C LEU A 418 5.01 -12.34 -3.96
N GLU A 419 5.77 -13.43 -3.98
CA GLU A 419 5.28 -14.74 -3.51
C GLU A 419 4.89 -14.66 -2.03
N THR A 420 5.69 -13.93 -1.24
CA THR A 420 5.45 -13.73 0.20
C THR A 420 4.16 -12.93 0.46
N LEU A 421 3.70 -12.10 -0.48
CA LEU A 421 2.42 -11.39 -0.33
C LEU A 421 1.21 -12.33 -0.30
N SER A 422 1.33 -13.55 -0.83
CA SER A 422 0.24 -14.53 -0.91
C SER A 422 -1.04 -13.90 -1.49
N LEU A 423 -0.90 -13.24 -2.66
CA LEU A 423 -2.01 -12.55 -3.31
C LEU A 423 -3.12 -13.55 -3.68
N THR A 424 -4.36 -13.17 -3.37
CA THR A 424 -5.53 -13.95 -3.78
C THR A 424 -5.70 -13.81 -5.29
N LYS A 425 -5.73 -14.93 -6.02
CA LYS A 425 -6.04 -14.89 -7.45
C LYS A 425 -7.44 -14.33 -7.66
N CYS A 426 -7.57 -13.39 -8.59
CA CYS A 426 -8.84 -12.77 -8.91
C CYS A 426 -8.86 -12.45 -10.41
N ASP A 427 -9.84 -12.99 -11.11
CA ASP A 427 -10.05 -12.66 -12.53
C ASP A 427 -10.96 -11.43 -12.60
N ALA A 428 -10.46 -10.35 -13.19
CA ALA A 428 -11.26 -9.14 -13.39
C ALA A 428 -12.46 -9.45 -14.31
N PRO A 429 -13.65 -8.90 -14.04
CA PRO A 429 -14.80 -9.06 -14.92
C PRO A 429 -14.51 -8.58 -16.35
N ALA A 430 -15.08 -9.24 -17.36
CA ALA A 430 -14.79 -8.95 -18.77
C ALA A 430 -15.15 -7.52 -19.24
N TRP A 431 -16.02 -6.82 -18.50
CA TRP A 431 -16.42 -5.44 -18.82
C TRP A 431 -15.40 -4.39 -18.33
N VAL A 432 -14.45 -4.79 -17.49
CA VAL A 432 -13.43 -3.89 -16.94
C VAL A 432 -12.41 -3.55 -18.02
N ALA A 433 -12.34 -2.28 -18.37
CA ALA A 433 -11.40 -1.75 -19.36
C ALA A 433 -10.26 -0.95 -18.72
N GLY A 434 -10.26 -0.77 -17.40
CA GLY A 434 -9.23 -0.06 -16.63
C GLY A 434 -9.74 0.29 -15.23
N TYR A 435 -8.95 1.00 -14.44
CA TYR A 435 -9.33 1.43 -13.09
C TYR A 435 -8.88 2.87 -12.81
N HIS A 436 -9.60 3.59 -11.94
CA HIS A 436 -9.17 4.92 -11.49
C HIS A 436 -7.92 4.85 -10.59
N ASP A 437 -6.99 5.82 -10.73
CA ASP A 437 -5.68 5.86 -10.04
C ASP A 437 -5.77 6.18 -8.54
N SER A 438 -6.82 6.87 -8.13
CA SER A 438 -7.25 6.99 -6.74
C SER A 438 -8.61 6.34 -6.67
N GLY A 439 -8.86 5.54 -5.63
CA GLY A 439 -10.23 5.12 -5.34
C GLY A 439 -11.13 6.36 -5.39
N LEU A 440 -12.28 6.20 -6.04
CA LEU A 440 -13.24 7.21 -6.50
C LEU A 440 -13.50 8.35 -5.50
N LYS A 441 -14.21 9.41 -5.96
CA LYS A 441 -15.08 10.17 -5.06
C LYS A 441 -16.04 9.17 -4.42
N PRO A 442 -15.86 8.78 -3.14
CA PRO A 442 -16.62 7.67 -2.62
C PRO A 442 -18.06 8.12 -2.47
N ASN A 443 -19.01 7.26 -2.80
CA ASN A 443 -20.40 7.54 -2.49
C ASN A 443 -20.69 7.26 -1.02
N ALA A 444 -20.08 8.06 -0.14
CA ALA A 444 -20.00 7.86 1.30
C ALA A 444 -21.34 7.58 1.96
N TYR A 445 -22.39 8.19 1.41
CA TYR A 445 -23.73 8.23 1.96
C TYR A 445 -24.81 7.84 0.93
N ARG A 446 -24.43 7.20 -0.18
CA ARG A 446 -25.35 6.82 -1.27
C ARG A 446 -26.12 7.99 -1.90
N SER A 447 -25.51 9.16 -2.08
CA SER A 447 -26.06 10.20 -2.94
C SER A 447 -26.03 9.76 -4.41
N ALA A 448 -27.13 9.93 -5.16
CA ALA A 448 -27.22 9.51 -6.56
C ALA A 448 -26.16 10.17 -7.47
N ASP A 449 -25.60 11.29 -7.02
CA ASP A 449 -24.73 12.18 -7.79
C ASP A 449 -23.23 11.86 -7.63
N GLN A 450 -22.87 10.90 -6.76
CA GLN A 450 -21.47 10.59 -6.41
C GLN A 450 -21.05 9.13 -6.64
N ALA A 451 -21.88 8.31 -7.29
CA ALA A 451 -21.52 6.94 -7.62
C ALA A 451 -20.77 6.87 -8.96
N GLU A 452 -19.45 7.08 -8.95
CA GLU A 452 -18.61 6.55 -10.04
C GLU A 452 -18.19 5.11 -9.71
N SER A 453 -17.82 4.33 -10.72
CA SER A 453 -17.41 2.92 -10.61
C SER A 453 -15.89 2.83 -10.56
N LEU A 454 -15.31 2.01 -9.66
CA LEU A 454 -13.85 1.90 -9.54
C LEU A 454 -13.21 1.40 -10.83
N ALA A 455 -13.93 0.52 -11.51
CA ALA A 455 -13.60 0.02 -12.82
C ALA A 455 -14.19 0.91 -13.91
N LEU A 456 -13.36 1.19 -14.92
CA LEU A 456 -13.75 1.92 -16.10
C LEU A 456 -14.41 0.97 -17.10
N ARG A 457 -15.56 1.36 -17.65
CA ARG A 457 -16.15 0.66 -18.81
C ARG A 457 -15.42 1.10 -20.08
N ALA A 458 -15.33 0.21 -21.06
CA ALA A 458 -14.79 0.55 -22.38
C ALA A 458 -15.65 1.64 -23.04
N GLY A 459 -15.19 2.89 -23.00
CA GLY A 459 -15.89 4.04 -23.55
C GLY A 459 -14.93 5.12 -24.06
N GLY A 460 -14.70 5.14 -25.37
CA GLY A 460 -14.45 6.33 -26.21
C GLY A 460 -13.22 7.21 -26.03
N SER A 461 -12.45 7.15 -24.93
CA SER A 461 -11.28 8.03 -24.74
C SER A 461 -10.07 7.28 -24.19
N GLY A 462 -8.88 7.69 -24.63
CA GLY A 462 -7.62 7.01 -24.32
C GLY A 462 -7.34 7.01 -22.83
N LEU A 463 -7.32 5.82 -22.24
CA LEU A 463 -6.92 5.60 -20.84
C LEU A 463 -5.42 5.93 -20.64
N SER A 464 -5.07 6.50 -19.50
CA SER A 464 -3.69 6.72 -19.06
C SER A 464 -2.94 5.39 -18.88
N GLY A 465 -1.61 5.43 -18.82
CA GLY A 465 -0.79 4.23 -18.56
C GLY A 465 -1.17 3.52 -17.25
N GLY A 466 -1.35 4.28 -16.17
CA GLY A 466 -1.78 3.78 -14.85
C GLY A 466 -3.18 3.15 -14.86
N GLN A 467 -4.11 3.70 -15.66
CA GLN A 467 -5.45 3.15 -15.82
C GLN A 467 -5.48 1.79 -16.55
N LYS A 468 -4.49 1.52 -17.42
CA LYS A 468 -4.37 0.26 -18.17
C LYS A 468 -3.62 -0.83 -17.40
N ALA A 469 -2.64 -0.46 -16.57
CA ALA A 469 -1.80 -1.40 -15.84
C ALA A 469 -2.60 -2.33 -14.90
N GLY A 470 -3.75 -1.87 -14.38
CA GLY A 470 -4.59 -2.66 -13.47
C GLY A 470 -5.30 -3.87 -14.08
N ILE A 471 -5.30 -4.07 -15.41
CA ILE A 471 -5.99 -5.19 -16.08
C ILE A 471 -5.09 -6.44 -16.19
N ALA A 472 -3.76 -6.28 -16.11
CA ALA A 472 -2.82 -7.31 -16.57
C ALA A 472 -2.59 -8.47 -15.57
N VAL A 473 -3.03 -8.37 -14.32
CA VAL A 473 -2.72 -9.36 -13.29
C VAL A 473 -3.93 -10.26 -13.04
N GLY A 474 -4.01 -11.34 -13.80
CA GLY A 474 -4.99 -12.42 -13.58
C GLY A 474 -5.07 -13.39 -14.76
N SER A 475 -5.03 -12.86 -15.98
CA SER A 475 -5.09 -13.69 -17.18
C SER A 475 -3.72 -13.78 -17.86
N VAL A 476 -3.27 -15.00 -18.16
CA VAL A 476 -2.17 -15.30 -19.09
C VAL A 476 -2.26 -14.46 -20.38
N VAL A 477 -3.48 -14.03 -20.73
CA VAL A 477 -3.82 -13.14 -21.84
C VAL A 477 -3.24 -11.73 -21.68
N GLY A 478 -3.22 -11.13 -20.48
CA GLY A 478 -2.66 -9.79 -20.26
C GLY A 478 -1.15 -9.74 -20.54
N PHE A 479 -0.42 -10.75 -20.08
CA PHE A 479 1.01 -10.90 -20.36
C PHE A 479 1.26 -11.18 -21.85
N LEU A 480 0.43 -12.00 -22.50
CA LEU A 480 0.52 -12.26 -23.94
C LEU A 480 0.22 -11.02 -24.78
N LEU A 481 -0.73 -10.17 -24.39
CA LEU A 481 -1.04 -8.93 -25.07
C LEU A 481 0.07 -7.88 -24.91
N LEU A 482 0.67 -7.77 -23.73
CA LEU A 482 1.82 -6.89 -23.49
C LEU A 482 3.07 -7.37 -24.26
N ALA A 483 3.32 -8.69 -24.27
CA ALA A 483 4.40 -9.29 -25.04
C ALA A 483 4.20 -9.14 -26.55
N ALA A 484 2.96 -9.27 -27.04
CA ALA A 484 2.61 -9.04 -28.44
C ALA A 484 2.77 -7.56 -28.83
N ALA A 485 2.38 -6.62 -27.96
CA ALA A 485 2.56 -5.19 -28.19
C ALA A 485 4.05 -4.80 -28.22
N ALA A 486 4.86 -5.34 -27.30
CA ALA A 486 6.30 -5.14 -27.29
C ALA A 486 6.97 -5.75 -28.55
N GLY A 487 6.57 -6.96 -28.94
CA GLY A 487 7.02 -7.61 -30.17
C GLY A 487 6.65 -6.82 -31.42
N PHE A 488 5.44 -6.26 -31.48
CA PHE A 488 4.99 -5.41 -32.58
C PHE A 488 5.73 -4.07 -32.64
N GLY A 489 6.02 -3.45 -31.48
CA GLY A 489 6.84 -2.24 -31.38
C GLY A 489 8.26 -2.46 -31.90
N ILE A 490 8.91 -3.55 -31.45
CA ILE A 490 10.24 -3.96 -31.93
C ILE A 490 10.21 -4.23 -33.43
N TYR A 491 9.19 -4.92 -33.94
CA TYR A 491 9.02 -5.18 -35.37
C TYR A 491 8.90 -3.88 -36.19
N LYS A 492 8.07 -2.93 -35.74
CA LYS A 492 7.92 -1.62 -36.41
C LYS A 492 9.22 -0.83 -36.41
N CYS A 493 9.94 -0.79 -35.28
CA CYS A 493 11.25 -0.12 -35.20
C CYS A 493 12.30 -0.77 -36.10
N ARG A 494 12.32 -2.11 -36.19
CA ARG A 494 13.23 -2.83 -37.09
C ARG A 494 12.88 -2.56 -38.56
N ARG A 495 11.60 -2.50 -38.91
CA ARG A 495 11.15 -2.19 -40.28
C ARG A 495 11.45 -0.74 -40.67
N ALA A 496 11.28 0.21 -39.76
CA ALA A 496 11.65 1.61 -39.99
C ALA A 496 13.17 1.76 -40.18
N ARG A 497 14.00 1.13 -39.33
CA ARG A 497 15.46 1.12 -39.48
C ARG A 497 15.94 0.41 -40.75
N ALA A 498 15.21 -0.60 -41.22
CA ALA A 498 15.49 -1.25 -42.50
C ALA A 498 15.12 -0.37 -43.71
N GLY A 499 14.03 0.40 -43.61
CA GLY A 499 13.65 1.41 -44.59
C GLY A 499 14.71 2.50 -44.74
N ASP A 500 15.20 3.04 -43.62
CA ASP A 500 16.28 4.05 -43.60
C ASP A 500 17.60 3.53 -44.17
N LYS A 501 17.96 2.27 -43.88
CA LYS A 501 19.17 1.65 -44.45
C LYS A 501 19.07 1.46 -45.95
N ASN A 502 17.90 1.10 -46.47
CA ASN A 502 17.68 0.93 -47.90
C ASN A 502 17.63 2.28 -48.63
N ALA A 503 17.06 3.32 -48.01
CA ALA A 503 17.08 4.69 -48.55
C ALA A 503 18.52 5.23 -48.65
N LYS A 504 19.32 5.11 -47.58
CA LYS A 504 20.74 5.52 -47.58
C LYS A 504 21.60 4.74 -48.58
N ARG A 505 21.31 3.46 -48.80
CA ARG A 505 22.01 2.63 -49.79
C ARG A 505 21.65 3.01 -51.22
N SER A 506 20.37 3.37 -51.47
CA SER A 506 19.92 3.89 -52.77
C SER A 506 20.51 5.26 -53.08
N GLU A 507 20.70 6.14 -52.08
CA GLU A 507 21.39 7.42 -52.27
C GLU A 507 22.89 7.22 -52.57
N MET A 508 23.56 6.31 -51.85
CA MET A 508 24.98 5.98 -52.12
C MET A 508 25.20 5.37 -53.51
N ASP A 509 24.34 4.46 -53.95
CA ASP A 509 24.44 3.84 -55.28
C ASP A 509 24.18 4.84 -56.43
N GLN A 510 23.42 5.92 -56.20
CA GLN A 510 23.24 7.00 -57.18
C GLN A 510 24.45 7.95 -57.24
N VAL A 511 25.10 8.22 -56.10
CA VAL A 511 26.34 9.02 -56.04
C VAL A 511 27.51 8.27 -56.71
N GLU A 512 27.59 6.95 -56.52
CA GLU A 512 28.64 6.12 -57.12
C GLU A 512 28.48 5.97 -58.65
N LYS A 513 27.24 5.90 -59.17
CA LYS A 513 26.99 5.91 -60.62
C LYS A 513 27.17 7.28 -61.29
N GLY A 514 27.07 8.38 -60.55
CA GLY A 514 27.38 9.74 -61.05
C GLY A 514 28.88 10.04 -61.13
N SER A 515 29.72 9.29 -60.43
CA SER A 515 31.17 9.54 -60.35
C SER A 515 32.02 8.80 -61.39
N VAL A 516 31.44 7.89 -62.19
CA VAL A 516 32.20 7.01 -63.11
C VAL A 516 32.10 7.40 -64.59
N SER A 517 31.37 8.46 -64.97
CA SER A 517 31.25 8.88 -66.39
C SER A 517 32.14 10.05 -66.82
N SER A 518 33.28 10.30 -66.16
CA SER A 518 34.18 11.40 -66.54
C SER A 518 35.65 11.04 -66.32
N ARG A 519 36.21 10.25 -67.24
CA ARG A 519 37.63 10.27 -67.67
C ARG A 519 37.84 9.23 -68.79
N SER A 520 38.61 9.63 -69.81
CA SER A 520 38.93 8.94 -71.08
C SER A 520 37.87 9.19 -72.18
N THR A 521 38.07 10.06 -73.19
CA THR A 521 39.17 10.05 -74.18
C THR A 521 39.44 11.42 -74.84
N HIS A 522 40.71 11.60 -75.25
CA HIS A 522 41.37 12.62 -76.10
C HIS A 522 41.69 14.01 -75.54
#